data_AF-B1HVY3-F1
#
_entry.id   AF-B1HVY3-F1
#
_cell.length_a   1.000
_cell.length_b   1.000
_cell.length_c   1.000
_cell.angle_alpha   90.00
_cell.angle_beta   90.00
_cell.angle_gamma   90.00
#
_symmetry.space_group_name_H-M   'P 1'
#
loop_
_entity.id
_entity.type
_entity.pdbx_description
1 polymer ?
#
loop_
_entity_poly.entity_id
_entity_poly.type
_entity_poly.pdbx_seq_one_letter_code
_entity_poly.pdbx_strand_id
1 'polypeptide(L)' 'MTQVLELQFVTADGKTSMLTIDAPKPTVTAADIQQVMKTIMAKNVFSGQAGALTAIKGARIVERKVIEFDVATE' A
#
# COMPACT_ATOMS: atom_id res chain seq x y z
N MET A 1 -3.08 -9.39 -15.34
CA MET A 1 -2.30 -9.45 -14.09
C MET A 1 -2.08 -8.02 -13.65
N THR A 2 -2.65 -7.59 -12.54
CA THR A 2 -2.48 -6.21 -12.06
C THR A 2 -1.62 -6.26 -10.81
N GLN A 3 -0.39 -5.78 -10.92
CA GLN A 3 0.47 -5.56 -9.75
C GLN A 3 -0.09 -4.36 -8.98
N VAL A 4 -0.07 -4.44 -7.65
CA VAL A 4 -0.49 -3.35 -6.76
C VAL A 4 0.66 -3.05 -5.82
N LEU A 5 1.10 -1.80 -5.74
CA LEU A 5 2.06 -1.36 -4.74
C LEU A 5 1.32 -0.97 -3.46
N GLU A 6 1.62 -1.67 -2.37
CA GLU A 6 1.07 -1.40 -1.05
C GLU A 6 2.11 -0.66 -0.20
N LEU A 7 1.77 0.54 0.22
CA LEU A 7 2.55 1.37 1.14
C LEU A 7 1.94 1.25 2.53
N GLN A 8 2.76 0.86 3.51
CA GLN A 8 2.31 0.59 4.87
C GLN A 8 2.89 1.61 5.84
N PHE A 9 2.03 2.22 6.63
CA PHE A 9 2.37 3.23 7.62
C PHE A 9 1.86 2.81 8.99
N VAL A 10 2.57 3.22 10.03
CA VAL A 10 2.07 3.18 11.41
C VAL A 10 1.35 4.50 11.68
N THR A 11 0.17 4.43 12.28
CA THR A 11 -0.57 5.61 12.72
C THR A 11 -0.32 5.93 14.18
N ALA A 12 -0.77 7.11 14.63
CA ALA A 12 -0.64 7.54 16.02
C ALA A 12 -1.24 6.55 17.02
N ASP A 13 -2.29 5.81 16.64
CA ASP A 13 -2.93 4.79 17.47
C ASP A 13 -2.19 3.43 17.45
N GLY A 14 -1.00 3.36 16.83
CA GLY A 14 -0.21 2.14 16.69
C GLY A 14 -0.75 1.16 15.65
N LYS A 15 -1.83 1.50 14.94
CA LYS A 15 -2.42 0.69 13.88
C LYS A 15 -1.64 0.83 12.58
N THR A 16 -1.87 -0.10 11.65
CA THR A 16 -1.30 -0.03 10.30
C THR A 16 -2.32 0.59 9.35
N SER A 17 -1.95 1.72 8.73
CA SER A 17 -2.67 2.28 7.60
C SER A 17 -2.00 1.85 6.31
N MET A 18 -2.80 1.55 5.29
CA MET A 18 -2.33 1.02 4.02
C MET A 18 -2.85 1.86 2.86
N LEU A 19 -1.93 2.30 2.00
CA LEU A 19 -2.23 3.00 0.76
C LEU A 19 -1.84 2.11 -0.42
N THR A 20 -2.77 1.91 -1.34
CA THR A 20 -2.56 1.08 -2.53
C THR A 20 -2.42 1.94 -3.77
N ILE A 21 -1.47 1.59 -4.63
CA ILE A 21 -1.27 2.19 -5.94
C ILE A 21 -1.44 1.08 -6.97
N ASP A 22 -2.50 1.17 -7.78
CA ASP A 22 -2.73 0.25 -8.88
C ASP A 22 -1.75 0.51 -10.02
N ALA A 23 -1.29 -0.57 -10.65
CA ALA A 23 -0.35 -0.52 -11.77
C ALA A 23 0.87 0.39 -11.49
N PRO A 24 1.68 0.08 -10.46
CA PRO A 24 2.86 0.87 -10.15
C PRO A 24 3.82 0.90 -11.34
N LYS A 25 4.65 1.95 -11.41
CA LYS A 25 5.66 2.04 -12.46
C LYS A 25 6.60 0.82 -12.38
N PRO A 26 6.89 0.14 -13.49
CA PRO A 26 7.68 -1.11 -13.49
C PRO A 26 9.14 -0.89 -13.07
N THR A 27 9.66 0.32 -13.20
CA THR A 27 11.03 0.70 -12.83
C THR A 27 11.10 1.34 -11.44
N VAL A 28 10.07 1.18 -10.61
CA VAL A 28 10.05 1.79 -9.28
C VAL A 28 11.12 1.15 -8.40
N THR A 29 11.93 1.97 -7.75
CA THR A 29 12.96 1.50 -6.81
C THR A 29 12.52 1.68 -5.37
N ALA A 30 13.21 1.01 -4.44
CA ALA A 30 12.99 1.22 -3.01
C ALA A 30 13.22 2.68 -2.58
N ALA A 31 14.16 3.39 -3.23
CA ALA A 31 14.44 4.79 -2.96
C ALA A 31 13.27 5.70 -3.38
N ASP A 32 12.69 5.46 -4.55
CA ASP A 32 11.50 6.20 -5.04
C ASP A 32 10.33 6.01 -4.09
N ILE A 33 10.09 4.77 -3.68
CA ILE A 33 9.02 4.42 -2.73
C ILE A 33 9.24 5.14 -1.40
N GLN A 34 10.44 5.08 -0.84
CA GLN A 34 10.76 5.73 0.42
C GLN A 34 10.57 7.25 0.34
N GLN A 35 10.95 7.88 -0.78
CA GLN A 35 10.78 9.31 -0.98
C GLN A 35 9.30 9.70 -1.07
N VAL A 36 8.49 8.92 -1.77
CA VAL A 36 7.03 9.11 -1.82
C VAL A 36 6.42 8.96 -0.42
N MET A 37 6.77 7.91 0.32
CA MET A 37 6.27 7.67 1.67
C MET A 37 6.63 8.82 2.63
N LYS A 38 7.87 9.32 2.58
CA LYS A 38 8.28 10.52 3.34
C LYS A 38 7.49 11.75 2.96
N THR A 39 7.24 11.96 1.67
CA THR A 39 6.45 13.10 1.17
C THR A 39 5.01 13.04 1.66
N ILE A 40 4.40 11.86 1.65
CA ILE A 40 3.05 11.62 2.17
C ILE A 40 2.97 11.97 3.66
N MET A 41 3.93 11.51 4.46
CA MET A 41 4.00 11.82 5.89
C MET A 41 4.23 13.32 6.13
N ALA A 42 5.16 13.94 5.40
CA ALA A 42 5.50 15.36 5.57
C ALA A 42 4.33 16.29 5.21
N LYS A 43 3.56 15.95 4.18
CA LYS A 43 2.37 16.72 3.81
C LYS A 43 1.18 16.47 4.75
N ASN A 44 1.27 15.49 5.64
CA ASN A 44 0.23 15.08 6.59
C ASN A 44 -1.16 14.98 5.94
N VAL A 45 -1.22 14.50 4.70
CA VAL A 45 -2.41 14.55 3.84
C VAL A 45 -3.51 13.60 4.31
N PHE A 46 -3.15 12.63 5.15
CA PHE A 46 -4.04 11.58 5.64
C PHE A 46 -4.27 11.76 7.14
N SER A 47 -5.14 12.70 7.50
CA SER A 47 -5.68 12.87 8.86
C SER A 47 -7.06 12.20 9.00
N GLY A 48 -7.19 10.96 8.53
CA GLY A 48 -8.43 10.19 8.65
C GLY A 48 -8.70 9.68 10.07
N GLN A 49 -9.79 8.94 10.26
CA GLN A 49 -10.18 8.33 11.56
C GLN A 49 -9.10 7.46 12.23
N ALA A 50 -8.07 7.03 11.49
CA ALA A 50 -6.97 6.23 11.99
C ALA A 50 -5.82 7.04 12.64
N GLY A 51 -5.93 8.37 12.68
CA GLY A 51 -4.90 9.26 13.22
C GLY A 51 -3.78 9.59 12.23
N ALA A 52 -2.87 10.49 12.64
CA ALA A 52 -1.74 10.91 11.81
C ALA A 52 -0.78 9.75 11.52
N LEU A 53 -0.11 9.78 10.37
CA LEU A 53 0.93 8.80 10.01
C LEU A 53 2.23 9.13 10.76
N THR A 54 2.68 8.23 11.63
CA THR A 54 3.83 8.46 12.54
C THR A 54 5.11 7.78 12.09
N ALA A 55 5.02 6.65 11.38
CA ALA A 55 6.19 5.95 10.88
C ALA A 55 5.92 5.17 9.57
N ILE A 56 6.98 4.90 8.82
CA ILE A 56 6.97 3.96 7.71
C ILE A 56 7.08 2.54 8.29
N LYS A 57 6.10 1.69 8.01
CA LYS A 57 6.16 0.26 8.36
C LYS A 57 6.85 -0.56 7.29
N GLY A 58 6.61 -0.24 6.02
CA GLY A 58 7.21 -0.92 4.89
C GLY A 58 6.45 -0.69 3.59
N ALA A 59 6.89 -1.34 2.51
CA ALA A 59 6.20 -1.34 1.24
C ALA A 59 6.38 -2.70 0.54
N ARG A 60 5.39 -3.11 -0.25
CA ARG A 60 5.44 -4.37 -1.01
C ARG A 60 4.65 -4.28 -2.30
N ILE A 61 5.11 -4.95 -3.34
CA ILE A 61 4.32 -5.21 -4.54
C ILE A 61 3.55 -6.50 -4.32
N VAL A 62 2.25 -6.47 -4.58
CA VAL A 62 1.36 -7.62 -4.50
C VAL A 62 0.86 -7.95 -5.89
N GLU A 63 1.05 -9.22 -6.26
CA GLU A 63 0.50 -9.81 -7.47
C GLU A 63 -0.58 -10.80 -7.09
N ARG A 64 -1.79 -10.62 -7.65
CA ARG A 64 -2.91 -11.52 -7.42
C ARG A 64 -3.14 -12.35 -8.67
N LYS A 65 -3.17 -13.67 -8.51
CA LYS A 65 -3.62 -14.64 -9.51
C LYS A 65 -4.92 -15.26 -8.99
N VAL A 66 -6.01 -15.06 -9.71
CA VAL A 66 -7.30 -15.70 -9.44
C VAL A 66 -7.47 -16.81 -10.45
N ILE A 67 -7.78 -18.02 -9.98
CA ILE A 67 -8.14 -19.18 -10.81
C ILE A 67 -9.51 -19.61 -10.33
N GLU A 68 -10.52 -19.42 -11.17
CA GLU A 68 -11.88 -19.87 -10.89
C GLU A 68 -12.02 -21.33 -11.31
N PHE A 69 -12.68 -22.12 -10.47
CA PHE A 69 -13.08 -23.48 -10.77
C PHE A 69 -14.60 -23.53 -10.74
N ASP A 70 -15.19 -24.09 -11.78
CA ASP A 70 -16.62 -24.39 -11.78
C ASP A 70 -16.85 -25.66 -10.96
N VAL A 71 -17.61 -25.53 -9.87
CA VAL A 71 -17.94 -26.60 -8.92
C VAL A 71 -19.46 -26.77 -8.77
N ALA A 72 -20.26 -26.13 -9.63
CA ALA A 72 -21.69 -26.31 -9.59
C ALA A 72 -22.04 -27.73 -10.10
N THR A 73 -22.52 -28.58 -9.20
CA THR A 73 -23.17 -29.85 -9.54
C THR A 73 -24.68 -29.61 -9.65
N GLU A 74 -25.28 -30.08 -10.75
CA GLU A 74 -26.74 -30.07 -10.99
C GLU A 74 -27.55 -30.77 -9.89
#